data_AF-A0AAW8YDP2-F1
#
_entry.id   AF-A0AAW8YDP2-F1
#
_cell.length_a   1.000
_cell.length_b   1.000
_cell.length_c   1.000
_cell.angle_alpha   90.00
_cell.angle_beta   90.00
_cell.angle_gamma   90.00
#
_symmetry.space_group_name_H-M   'P 1'
#
loop_
_entity.id
_entity.type
_entity.pdbx_description
1 polymer ?
#
loop_
_entity_poly.entity_id
_entity_poly.type
_entity_poly.pdbx_seq_one_letter_code
_entity_poly.pdbx_strand_id
1 'polypeptide(L)'
;MNYIKQLNAFYDQLELNPLNSSEIALWHALMRINNKTAWSTTFTVASSTLCKYAGMKDTSKSSTFYNARNGLQQKGYIKWKSRKGNQAALYQLKDLTTLFVDNYVDSTVDSSVGNTVGNPVALNKQNKTKQNNINSITGAPPKPNVYIPLTKLT
;
A
#
# COMPACT_ATOMS: atom_id res chain seq x y z
N MET A 1 -13.52 2.85 -10.89
CA MET A 1 -12.43 3.10 -9.90
C MET A 1 -11.89 4.51 -10.12
N ASN A 2 -11.46 5.24 -9.09
CA ASN A 2 -10.91 6.61 -9.22
C ASN A 2 -9.40 6.60 -8.91
N TYR A 3 -8.56 7.08 -9.84
CA TYR A 3 -7.10 7.01 -9.72
C TYR A 3 -6.55 7.70 -8.48
N ILE A 4 -6.97 8.95 -8.24
CA ILE A 4 -6.44 9.75 -7.13
C ILE A 4 -6.85 9.14 -5.79
N LYS A 5 -8.11 8.70 -5.66
CA LYS A 5 -8.58 8.02 -4.44
C LYS A 5 -7.83 6.72 -4.18
N GLN A 6 -7.55 5.92 -5.22
CA GLN A 6 -6.74 4.71 -5.08
C GLN A 6 -5.31 5.00 -4.66
N LEU A 7 -4.72 6.07 -5.17
CA LEU A 7 -3.36 6.46 -4.82
C LEU A 7 -3.27 6.88 -3.35
N ASN A 8 -4.24 7.67 -2.87
CA ASN A 8 -4.31 8.04 -1.46
C ASN A 8 -4.52 6.79 -0.58
N ALA A 9 -5.51 5.97 -0.90
CA ALA A 9 -5.79 4.72 -0.18
C ALA A 9 -4.59 3.76 -0.18
N PHE A 10 -3.77 3.75 -1.23
CA PHE A 10 -2.54 2.97 -1.28
C PHE A 10 -1.50 3.45 -0.26
N TYR A 11 -1.28 4.77 -0.15
CA TYR A 11 -0.35 5.30 0.84
C TYR A 11 -0.88 5.15 2.27
N ASP A 12 -2.18 5.31 2.48
CA ASP A 12 -2.83 5.03 3.78
C ASP A 12 -2.63 3.55 4.17
N GLN A 13 -2.82 2.62 3.24
CA GLN A 13 -2.57 1.18 3.45
C GLN A 13 -1.10 0.85 3.69
N LEU A 14 -0.17 1.62 3.10
CA LEU A 14 1.26 1.39 3.23
C LEU A 14 1.77 1.63 4.66
N GLU A 15 1.09 2.50 5.42
CA GLU A 15 1.38 2.72 6.86
C GLU A 15 1.05 1.48 7.70
N LEU A 16 -0.02 0.77 7.36
CA LEU A 16 -0.48 -0.42 8.08
C LEU A 16 0.22 -1.70 7.60
N ASN A 17 0.46 -1.79 6.30
CA ASN A 17 0.98 -2.98 5.61
C ASN A 17 2.17 -2.59 4.73
N PRO A 18 3.39 -2.52 5.29
CA PRO A 18 4.55 -2.07 4.55
C PRO A 18 4.84 -2.98 3.36
N LEU A 19 5.11 -2.34 2.22
CA LEU A 19 5.54 -2.97 0.99
C LEU A 19 7.03 -2.69 0.77
N ASN A 20 7.74 -3.65 0.19
CA ASN A 20 9.11 -3.40 -0.26
C ASN A 20 9.12 -2.57 -1.56
N SER A 21 10.27 -1.99 -1.89
CA SER A 21 10.40 -1.08 -3.03
C SER A 21 9.97 -1.69 -4.37
N SER A 22 10.21 -2.99 -4.57
CA SER A 22 9.81 -3.70 -5.80
C SER A 22 8.30 -3.94 -5.88
N GLU A 23 7.64 -4.23 -4.74
CA GLU A 23 6.19 -4.33 -4.65
C GLU A 23 5.53 -2.97 -4.96
N ILE A 24 6.04 -1.89 -4.38
CA ILE A 24 5.54 -0.52 -4.63
C ILE A 24 5.65 -0.17 -6.12
N ALA A 25 6.85 -0.35 -6.70
CA ALA A 25 7.09 -0.06 -8.11
C ALA A 25 6.18 -0.89 -9.04
N LEU A 26 6.00 -2.18 -8.74
CA LEU A 26 5.13 -3.07 -9.51
C LEU A 26 3.66 -2.65 -9.40
N TRP A 27 3.19 -2.26 -8.22
CA TRP A 27 1.82 -1.79 -8.02
C TRP A 27 1.54 -0.54 -8.85
N HIS A 28 2.44 0.46 -8.84
CA HIS A 28 2.28 1.66 -9.68
C HIS A 28 2.29 1.34 -11.17
N ALA A 29 3.13 0.41 -11.62
CA ALA A 29 3.14 -0.04 -13.01
C ALA A 29 1.79 -0.67 -13.41
N LEU A 30 1.23 -1.54 -12.56
CA LEU A 30 -0.08 -2.14 -12.77
C LEU A 30 -1.19 -1.08 -12.75
N MET A 31 -1.15 -0.14 -11.81
CA MET A 31 -2.15 0.93 -11.68
C MET A 31 -2.18 1.84 -12.90
N ARG A 32 -0.99 2.22 -13.42
CA ARG A 32 -0.87 2.99 -14.68
C ARG A 32 -1.56 2.27 -15.84
N ILE A 33 -1.32 0.97 -15.98
CA ILE A 33 -1.90 0.16 -17.07
C ILE A 33 -3.41 0.06 -16.89
N ASN A 34 -3.90 -0.20 -15.68
CA ASN A 34 -5.33 -0.28 -15.40
C ASN A 34 -6.05 1.04 -15.73
N ASN A 35 -5.48 2.17 -15.34
CA ASN A 35 -5.97 3.50 -15.71
C ASN A 35 -6.02 3.68 -17.25
N LYS A 36 -4.99 3.24 -17.98
CA LYS A 36 -4.99 3.25 -19.45
C LYS A 36 -6.06 2.34 -20.07
N THR A 37 -6.45 1.27 -19.39
CA THR A 37 -7.54 0.36 -19.81
C THR A 37 -8.91 0.79 -19.30
N ALA A 38 -9.08 2.07 -18.95
CA ALA A 38 -10.32 2.65 -18.45
C ALA A 38 -10.94 1.86 -17.29
N TRP A 39 -10.11 1.39 -16.34
CA TRP A 39 -10.57 0.69 -15.13
C TRP A 39 -11.18 -0.68 -15.37
N SER A 40 -10.72 -1.39 -16.40
CA SER A 40 -11.14 -2.76 -16.66
C SER A 40 -10.94 -3.65 -15.42
N THR A 41 -11.98 -4.42 -15.07
CA THR A 41 -11.95 -5.37 -13.94
C THR A 41 -10.77 -6.33 -14.03
N THR A 42 -10.42 -6.75 -15.25
CA THR A 42 -9.25 -7.57 -15.52
C THR A 42 -8.56 -7.12 -16.79
N PHE A 43 -7.23 -7.20 -16.84
CA PHE A 43 -6.44 -6.87 -18.03
C PHE A 43 -5.23 -7.80 -18.15
N THR A 44 -4.73 -7.97 -19.38
CA THR A 44 -3.54 -8.79 -19.65
C THR A 44 -2.33 -7.90 -19.89
N VAL A 45 -1.19 -8.26 -19.29
CA VAL A 45 0.08 -7.56 -19.52
C VAL A 45 1.25 -8.53 -19.42
N ALA A 46 2.22 -8.38 -20.32
CA ALA A 46 3.46 -9.15 -20.30
C ALA A 46 4.34 -8.74 -19.11
N SER A 47 5.05 -9.70 -18.52
CA SER A 47 6.01 -9.42 -17.44
C SER A 47 7.07 -8.40 -17.86
N SER A 48 7.54 -8.46 -19.10
CA SER A 48 8.51 -7.52 -19.67
C SER A 48 8.06 -6.06 -19.63
N THR A 49 6.78 -5.82 -19.91
CA THR A 49 6.19 -4.48 -19.86
C THR A 49 6.11 -3.96 -18.42
N LEU A 50 5.74 -4.83 -17.47
CA LEU A 50 5.70 -4.49 -16.06
C LEU A 50 7.10 -4.22 -15.52
N CYS A 51 8.09 -5.05 -15.85
CA CYS A 51 9.49 -4.85 -15.47
C CYS A 51 10.00 -3.50 -16.00
N LYS A 52 9.71 -3.17 -17.28
CA LYS A 52 10.08 -1.88 -17.88
C LYS A 52 9.50 -0.69 -17.10
N TYR A 53 8.22 -0.71 -16.76
CA TYR A 53 7.59 0.40 -16.03
C TYR A 53 8.00 0.48 -14.56
N ALA A 54 8.25 -0.67 -13.93
CA ALA A 54 8.67 -0.74 -12.54
C ALA A 54 10.19 -0.56 -12.35
N GLY A 55 10.95 -0.36 -13.43
CA GLY A 55 12.42 -0.25 -13.36
C GLY A 55 13.11 -1.53 -12.89
N MET A 56 12.49 -2.69 -13.07
CA MET A 56 13.02 -3.99 -12.69
C MET A 56 13.72 -4.65 -13.87
N LYS A 57 14.75 -5.46 -13.58
CA LYS A 57 15.39 -6.29 -14.59
C LYS A 57 14.40 -7.32 -15.13
N ASP A 58 14.14 -7.26 -16.43
CA ASP A 58 13.34 -8.23 -17.15
C ASP A 58 14.20 -9.46 -17.48
N THR A 59 14.35 -10.35 -16.50
CA THR A 59 15.01 -11.64 -16.73
C THR A 59 14.05 -12.76 -16.35
N SER A 60 14.04 -13.83 -17.13
CA SER A 60 13.20 -15.02 -16.88
C SER A 60 13.45 -15.65 -15.50
N LYS A 61 14.59 -15.34 -14.88
CA LYS A 61 15.01 -15.77 -13.53
C LYS A 61 14.94 -14.66 -12.47
N SER A 62 14.33 -13.50 -12.78
CA SER A 62 14.24 -12.37 -11.85
C SER A 62 13.35 -12.74 -10.67
N SER A 63 13.96 -13.27 -9.60
CA SER A 63 13.28 -13.57 -8.35
C SER A 63 12.55 -12.34 -7.81
N THR A 64 13.09 -11.14 -8.02
CA THR A 64 12.50 -9.87 -7.61
C THR A 64 11.09 -9.64 -8.16
N PHE A 65 10.89 -9.77 -9.48
CA PHE A 65 9.55 -9.54 -10.07
C PHE A 65 8.53 -10.54 -9.54
N TYR A 66 8.90 -11.82 -9.51
CA TYR A 66 8.00 -12.88 -9.05
C TYR A 66 7.68 -12.77 -7.56
N ASN A 67 8.66 -12.45 -6.72
CA ASN A 67 8.49 -12.22 -5.29
C ASN A 67 7.61 -11.00 -5.04
N ALA A 68 7.84 -9.89 -5.74
CA ALA A 68 7.00 -8.70 -5.64
C ALA A 68 5.55 -8.98 -6.07
N ARG A 69 5.35 -9.69 -7.19
CA ARG A 69 4.01 -10.06 -7.67
C ARG A 69 3.28 -10.95 -6.67
N ASN A 70 3.97 -11.93 -6.10
CA ASN A 70 3.40 -12.84 -5.11
C ASN A 70 3.09 -12.11 -3.79
N GLY A 71 4.00 -11.25 -3.33
CA GLY A 71 3.80 -10.45 -2.13
C GLY A 71 2.62 -9.49 -2.22
N LEU A 72 2.45 -8.80 -3.37
CA LEU A 72 1.26 -7.98 -3.64
C LEU A 72 -0.04 -8.80 -3.62
N GLN A 73 -0.01 -10.04 -4.14
CA GLN A 73 -1.18 -10.91 -4.10
C GLN A 73 -1.50 -11.37 -2.68
N GLN A 74 -0.50 -11.80 -1.92
CA GLN A 74 -0.65 -12.26 -0.54
C GLN A 74 -1.21 -11.15 0.37
N LYS A 75 -0.75 -9.91 0.16
CA LYS A 75 -1.23 -8.73 0.89
C LYS A 75 -2.54 -8.15 0.36
N GLY A 76 -3.15 -8.79 -0.64
CA GLY A 76 -4.48 -8.41 -1.13
C GLY A 76 -4.52 -7.17 -2.03
N TYR A 77 -3.41 -6.69 -2.56
CA TYR A 77 -3.40 -5.54 -3.48
C TYR A 77 -3.84 -5.92 -4.90
N ILE A 78 -3.53 -7.16 -5.32
CA ILE A 78 -3.83 -7.66 -6.68
C ILE A 78 -4.30 -9.12 -6.65
N LYS A 79 -4.94 -9.55 -7.73
CA LYS A 79 -5.06 -10.95 -8.11
C LYS A 79 -4.41 -11.15 -9.47
N TRP A 80 -3.68 -12.24 -9.66
CA TRP A 80 -3.13 -12.58 -10.96
C TRP A 80 -3.31 -14.07 -11.29
N LYS A 81 -3.37 -14.39 -12.59
CA LYS A 81 -3.38 -15.79 -13.06
C LYS A 81 -2.52 -15.95 -14.31
N SER A 82 -1.74 -17.03 -14.31
CA SER A 82 -1.08 -17.51 -15.54
C SER A 82 -2.13 -17.94 -16.57
N ARG A 83 -1.79 -17.82 -17.84
CA ARG A 83 -2.57 -18.33 -18.97
C ARG A 83 -1.79 -19.45 -19.66
N LYS A 84 -2.50 -20.32 -20.40
CA LYS A 84 -1.86 -21.45 -21.10
C LYS A 84 -0.88 -20.95 -22.16
N GLY A 85 0.26 -21.63 -22.29
CA GLY A 85 1.32 -21.28 -23.24
C GLY A 85 2.07 -20.01 -22.87
N ASN A 86 2.72 -19.38 -23.86
CA ASN A 86 3.51 -18.15 -23.67
C ASN A 86 2.65 -16.87 -23.67
N GLN A 87 1.48 -16.92 -23.05
CA GLN A 87 0.54 -15.80 -23.03
C GLN A 87 0.78 -14.89 -21.83
N ALA A 88 0.57 -13.59 -22.04
CA ALA A 88 0.60 -12.59 -20.97
C ALA A 88 -0.38 -12.95 -19.83
N ALA A 89 0.09 -12.84 -18.59
CA ALA A 89 -0.75 -13.11 -17.42
C ALA A 89 -1.93 -12.13 -17.33
N LEU A 90 -3.04 -12.60 -16.74
CA LEU A 90 -4.20 -11.77 -16.45
C LEU A 90 -4.06 -11.22 -15.03
N TYR A 91 -4.35 -9.93 -14.87
CA TYR A 91 -4.29 -9.20 -13.61
C TYR A 91 -5.63 -8.55 -13.30
N GLN A 92 -5.91 -8.41 -12.01
CA GLN A 92 -7.00 -7.63 -11.43
C GLN A 92 -6.42 -6.83 -10.27
N LEU A 93 -6.59 -5.51 -10.30
CA LEU A 93 -6.30 -4.68 -9.13
C LEU A 93 -7.47 -4.74 -8.14
N LYS A 94 -7.14 -4.69 -6.86
CA LYS A 94 -8.14 -4.48 -5.81
C LYS A 94 -8.43 -3.01 -5.64
N ASP A 95 -9.69 -2.72 -5.38
CA ASP A 95 -10.11 -1.40 -4.97
C ASP A 95 -9.72 -1.24 -3.50
N LEU A 96 -8.74 -0.38 -3.22
CA LEU A 96 -8.25 -0.13 -1.87
C LEU A 96 -9.14 0.84 -1.09
N THR A 97 -10.00 1.60 -1.78
CA THR A 97 -10.88 2.59 -1.14
C THR A 97 -12.01 1.93 -0.36
N THR A 98 -12.40 0.71 -0.73
CA THR A 98 -13.43 -0.05 -0.01
C THR A 98 -12.90 -0.67 1.28
N LEU A 99 -11.59 -0.81 1.46
CA LEU A 99 -10.98 -1.41 2.66
C LEU A 99 -11.10 -0.52 3.91
N PHE A 100 -11.40 0.77 3.72
CA PHE A 100 -11.59 1.73 4.82
C PHE A 100 -13.04 1.83 5.30
N VAL A 101 -14.00 1.23 4.60
CA VAL A 101 -15.43 1.34 4.94
C VAL A 101 -15.81 0.42 6.10
N ASP A 102 -15.10 -0.70 6.29
CA ASP A 102 -15.46 -1.70 7.32
C ASP A 102 -15.00 -1.34 8.75
N ASN A 103 -14.22 -0.27 8.93
CA ASN A 103 -13.73 0.15 10.26
C ASN A 103 -14.45 1.37 10.85
N TYR A 104 -15.45 1.93 10.16
CA TYR A 104 -16.36 2.91 10.75
C TYR A 104 -17.65 2.19 11.20
N VAL A 105 -17.53 1.38 12.24
CA VAL A 105 -18.72 0.95 12.99
C VAL A 105 -19.19 2.16 13.78
N ASP A 106 -20.12 2.88 13.17
CA ASP A 106 -20.96 3.89 13.80
C ASP A 106 -21.56 3.30 15.09
N SER A 107 -20.93 3.60 16.22
CA SER A 107 -21.44 3.26 17.55
C SER A 107 -22.46 4.33 17.96
N THR A 108 -23.57 4.40 17.24
CA THR A 108 -24.78 5.10 17.69
C THR A 108 -25.84 4.08 18.06
N VAL A 109 -25.54 3.29 19.10
CA VAL A 109 -26.58 2.57 19.85
C VAL A 109 -27.09 3.51 20.94
N ASP A 110 -28.17 4.22 20.60
CA ASP A 110 -29.15 4.68 21.57
C ASP A 110 -29.68 3.46 22.34
N SER A 111 -29.48 3.44 23.65
CA SER A 111 -30.11 2.47 24.55
C SER A 111 -30.28 3.11 25.90
N SER A 112 -31.41 3.81 26.00
CA SER A 112 -32.01 4.26 27.24
C SER A 112 -32.58 3.08 28.02
N VAL A 113 -32.45 3.18 29.36
CA VAL A 113 -33.17 2.46 30.43
C VAL A 113 -32.61 1.12 30.92
N GLY A 114 -32.28 1.06 32.23
CA GLY A 114 -32.36 -0.17 33.04
C GLY A 114 -31.24 -0.36 34.07
N ASN A 115 -31.40 0.21 35.26
CA ASN A 115 -30.45 0.23 36.38
C ASN A 115 -30.64 -1.01 37.29
N THR A 116 -29.57 -1.75 37.63
CA THR A 116 -29.48 -2.49 38.92
C THR A 116 -28.03 -2.82 39.32
N VAL A 117 -27.48 -1.94 40.16
CA VAL A 117 -26.61 -2.11 41.34
C VAL A 117 -25.92 -3.47 41.57
N GLY A 118 -24.58 -3.41 41.71
CA GLY A 118 -23.76 -4.43 42.37
C GLY A 118 -22.25 -4.15 42.26
N ASN A 119 -21.72 -3.25 43.08
CA ASN A 119 -20.27 -3.06 43.35
C ASN A 119 -20.01 -3.43 44.82
N PRO A 120 -18.76 -3.61 45.32
CA PRO A 120 -17.42 -3.35 44.72
C PRO A 120 -16.44 -4.55 44.88
N VAL A 121 -15.16 -4.52 44.45
CA VAL A 121 -13.98 -4.23 45.30
C VAL A 121 -12.67 -4.25 44.47
N ALA A 122 -11.94 -3.13 44.54
CA ALA A 122 -10.49 -2.92 44.71
C ALA A 122 -9.39 -3.56 43.82
N LEU A 123 -8.65 -2.65 43.16
CA LEU A 123 -7.19 -2.38 43.26
C LEU A 123 -6.13 -3.17 42.44
N ASN A 124 -5.23 -2.34 41.88
CA ASN A 124 -3.85 -2.56 41.40
C ASN A 124 -3.69 -2.93 39.91
N LYS A 125 -2.78 -2.36 39.12
CA LYS A 125 -1.57 -1.57 39.40
C LYS A 125 -1.13 -0.82 38.13
N GLN A 126 -0.72 0.43 38.28
CA GLN A 126 0.05 1.19 37.30
C GLN A 126 1.41 0.53 37.06
N ASN A 127 1.93 0.58 35.82
CA ASN A 127 3.37 0.53 35.57
C ASN A 127 3.73 1.58 34.51
N LYS A 128 4.46 2.61 34.98
CA LYS A 128 5.13 3.64 34.17
C LYS A 128 6.59 3.22 33.93
N THR A 129 7.01 3.43 32.67
CA THR A 129 8.33 3.89 32.18
C THR A 129 9.61 3.08 32.44
N LYS A 130 10.32 2.76 31.36
CA LYS A 130 11.79 2.92 31.29
C LYS A 130 12.21 3.56 29.96
N GLN A 131 12.66 4.81 30.06
CA GLN A 131 13.58 5.46 29.12
C GLN A 131 14.96 4.79 29.24
N ASN A 132 15.70 4.70 28.15
CA ASN A 132 17.17 4.73 28.08
C ASN A 132 17.53 5.05 26.62
N ASN A 133 17.77 6.31 26.27
CA ASN A 133 19.01 7.10 26.38
C ASN A 133 19.78 7.11 25.05
N ILE A 134 20.04 8.34 24.64
CA ILE A 134 20.53 8.83 23.36
C ILE A 134 22.04 8.57 23.28
N ASN A 135 22.53 8.10 22.12
CA ASN A 135 23.91 8.36 21.71
C ASN A 135 23.90 9.02 20.34
N SER A 136 24.33 10.28 20.36
CA SER A 136 24.50 11.20 19.26
C SER A 136 25.62 10.76 18.32
N ILE A 137 25.37 10.72 17.01
CA ILE A 137 26.41 10.90 16.01
C ILE A 137 25.97 12.05 15.11
N THR A 138 26.78 13.09 15.17
CA THR A 138 26.71 14.34 14.42
C THR A 138 26.89 14.11 12.93
N GLY A 139 25.94 14.56 12.13
CA GLY A 139 26.07 14.77 10.69
C GLY A 139 25.11 15.88 10.27
N ALA A 140 25.66 17.01 9.82
CA ALA A 140 24.93 18.22 9.49
C ALA A 140 23.81 17.98 8.44
N PRO A 141 22.69 18.72 8.53
CA PRO A 141 21.56 18.53 7.62
C PRO A 141 21.94 18.93 6.18
N PRO A 142 21.59 18.14 5.15
CA PRO A 142 21.73 18.58 3.77
C PRO A 142 20.80 19.77 3.52
N LYS A 143 21.35 20.83 2.91
CA LYS A 143 20.66 22.08 2.60
C LYS A 143 19.44 21.83 1.70
N PRO A 144 18.34 22.59 1.85
CA PRO A 144 17.16 22.44 1.00
C PRO A 144 17.49 22.72 -0.47
N ASN A 145 17.10 21.79 -1.34
CA ASN A 145 17.29 21.90 -2.78
C ASN A 145 16.33 22.97 -3.33
N VAL A 146 16.88 24.10 -3.77
CA VAL A 146 16.11 25.20 -4.38
C VAL A 146 15.72 24.77 -5.79
N TYR A 147 14.41 24.67 -6.02
CA TYR A 147 13.84 24.43 -7.34
C TYR A 147 14.14 25.62 -8.28
N ILE A 148 14.92 25.37 -9.33
CA ILE A 148 15.13 26.33 -10.43
C ILE A 148 14.20 25.91 -11.57
N PRO A 149 13.17 26.71 -11.94
CA PRO A 149 12.31 26.37 -13.07
C PRO A 149 13.11 26.45 -14.38
N LEU A 150 12.95 25.46 -15.27
CA LEU A 150 13.45 25.54 -16.64
C LEU A 150 12.67 26.62 -17.40
N THR A 151 13.22 27.82 -17.45
CA THR A 151 12.83 28.82 -18.43
C THR A 151 13.93 29.02 -19.45
N LYS A 152 13.62 28.54 -20.66
CA LYS A 152 14.09 29.02 -21.98
C LYS A 152 15.55 28.74 -22.34
N LEU A 153 15.75 27.64 -23.08
CA LEU A 153 16.74 27.58 -24.15
C LEU A 153 16.05 28.03 -25.43
N THR A 154 16.42 29.20 -25.94
CA THR A 154 16.28 29.62 -27.34
C THR A 154 17.67 29.70 -27.92
#